data_AF-A0A7V4TX97-F1
#
_entry.id   AF-A0A7V4TX97-F1
#
_cell.length_a   1.000
_cell.length_b   1.000
_cell.length_c   1.000
_cell.angle_alpha   90.00
_cell.angle_beta   90.00
_cell.angle_gamma   90.00
#
_symmetry.space_group_name_H-M   'P 1'
#
loop_
_entity.id
_entity.type
_entity.pdbx_description
1 polymer ?
#
loop_
_entity_poly.entity_id
_entity_poly.type
_entity_poly.pdbx_seq_one_letter_code
_entity_poly.pdbx_strand_id
1 'polypeptide(L)'
;MKHFIVIIATLLFGFTALFAQNKPAVDWEAYGEQLVNAIGSTNKGVQLSAMRHIIRYGDSLEVVMARYVVMDKFMNEKDQKIRLLALATLATINNPLDIGLLELHYKWEKDPEVKKMLEKVLADKGRLSFTRYQEK
;
A
#
# COMPACT_ATOMS: atom_id res chain seq x y z
N MET A 1 -56.66 -13.37 17.60
CA MET A 1 -55.93 -12.46 16.67
C MET A 1 -54.56 -12.00 17.20
N LYS A 2 -54.40 -11.55 18.45
CA LYS A 2 -53.09 -11.09 18.98
C LYS A 2 -51.96 -12.15 18.92
N HIS A 3 -52.26 -13.43 19.13
CA HIS A 3 -51.26 -14.51 19.06
C HIS A 3 -50.78 -14.85 17.64
N PHE A 4 -51.59 -14.54 16.61
CA PHE A 4 -51.23 -14.82 15.21
C PHE A 4 -50.18 -13.82 14.70
N ILE A 5 -50.23 -12.58 15.17
CA ILE A 5 -49.27 -11.52 14.83
C ILE A 5 -47.88 -11.81 15.45
N VAL A 6 -47.84 -12.39 16.66
CA VAL A 6 -46.58 -12.73 17.35
C VAL A 6 -45.83 -13.87 16.61
N ILE A 7 -46.55 -14.84 16.05
CA ILE A 7 -45.96 -15.97 15.31
C ILE A 7 -45.32 -15.49 14.00
N ILE A 8 -45.98 -14.59 13.27
CA ILE A 8 -45.44 -14.03 12.02
C ILE A 8 -44.19 -13.17 12.29
N ALA A 9 -44.20 -12.38 13.36
CA ALA A 9 -43.04 -11.56 13.75
C ALA A 9 -41.81 -12.41 14.15
N THR A 10 -42.03 -13.56 14.78
CA THR A 10 -40.94 -14.47 15.19
C THR A 10 -40.35 -15.22 13.98
N LEU A 11 -41.18 -15.57 12.99
CA LEU A 11 -40.74 -16.17 11.72
C LEU A 11 -39.91 -15.20 10.86
N LEU A 12 -40.27 -13.92 10.85
CA LEU A 12 -39.53 -12.88 10.13
C LEU A 12 -38.15 -12.57 10.75
N PHE A 13 -37.99 -12.72 12.07
CA PHE A 13 -36.69 -12.51 12.74
C PHE A 13 -35.74 -13.72 12.62
N GLY A 14 -36.26 -14.94 12.47
CA GLY A 14 -35.43 -16.14 12.28
C GLY A 14 -34.80 -16.27 10.90
N PHE A 15 -35.32 -15.57 9.89
CA PHE A 15 -34.89 -15.73 8.50
C PHE A 15 -33.60 -14.96 8.15
N THR A 16 -33.22 -13.93 8.92
CA THR A 16 -32.00 -13.15 8.66
C THR A 16 -30.71 -13.88 9.05
N ALA A 17 -30.78 -14.82 10.01
CA ALA A 17 -29.64 -15.63 10.42
C ALA A 17 -29.19 -16.62 9.32
N LEU A 18 -30.09 -17.04 8.43
CA LEU A 18 -29.77 -17.96 7.33
C LEU A 18 -28.96 -17.30 6.19
N PHE A 19 -28.88 -15.97 6.16
CA PHE A 19 -28.05 -15.20 5.22
C PHE A 19 -26.78 -14.64 5.84
N ALA A 20 -26.43 -15.04 7.07
CA ALA A 20 -25.06 -14.90 7.57
C ALA A 20 -24.15 -15.89 6.82
N GLN A 21 -24.06 -15.70 5.49
CA GLN A 21 -23.13 -16.45 4.65
C GLN A 21 -21.73 -16.16 5.17
N ASN A 22 -20.98 -17.24 5.44
CA ASN A 22 -19.55 -17.18 5.68
C ASN A 22 -18.94 -16.28 4.60
N LYS A 23 -18.47 -15.09 5.00
CA LYS A 23 -17.78 -14.20 4.06
C LYS A 23 -16.63 -15.02 3.47
N PRO A 24 -16.57 -15.21 2.15
CA PRO A 24 -15.47 -15.95 1.56
C PRO A 24 -14.17 -15.29 2.02
N ALA A 25 -13.19 -16.12 2.39
CA ALA A 25 -11.88 -15.62 2.75
C ALA A 25 -11.36 -14.74 1.60
N VAL A 26 -10.71 -13.63 1.94
CA VAL A 26 -10.15 -12.72 0.94
C VAL A 26 -9.08 -13.46 0.16
N ASP A 27 -9.22 -13.47 -1.17
CA ASP A 27 -8.19 -13.95 -2.09
C ASP A 27 -7.12 -12.86 -2.26
N TRP A 28 -6.08 -12.94 -1.44
CA TRP A 28 -5.00 -11.96 -1.42
C TRP A 28 -4.10 -12.02 -2.67
N GLU A 29 -4.00 -13.18 -3.30
CA GLU A 29 -3.21 -13.37 -4.52
C GLU A 29 -3.87 -12.64 -5.69
N ALA A 30 -5.15 -12.93 -5.96
CA ALA A 30 -5.91 -12.25 -7.01
C ALA A 30 -6.00 -10.74 -6.75
N TYR A 31 -6.13 -10.34 -5.48
CA TYR A 31 -6.16 -8.93 -5.10
C TYR A 31 -4.81 -8.24 -5.36
N GLY A 32 -3.69 -8.90 -5.03
CA GLY A 32 -2.34 -8.42 -5.33
C GLY A 32 -2.10 -8.25 -6.83
N GLU A 33 -2.49 -9.23 -7.65
CA GLU A 33 -2.38 -9.16 -9.11
C GLU A 33 -3.14 -7.95 -9.68
N GLN A 34 -4.37 -7.73 -9.21
CA GLN A 34 -5.17 -6.58 -9.61
C GLN A 34 -4.52 -5.25 -9.21
N LEU A 35 -3.86 -5.17 -8.06
CA LEU A 35 -3.12 -3.98 -7.65
C LEU A 35 -1.90 -3.71 -8.54
N VAL A 36 -1.16 -4.75 -8.93
CA VAL A 36 -0.04 -4.63 -9.88
C VAL A 36 -0.56 -4.06 -11.22
N ASN A 37 -1.65 -4.61 -11.74
CA ASN A 37 -2.28 -4.14 -12.97
C ASN A 37 -2.80 -2.69 -12.84
N ALA A 38 -3.41 -2.33 -11.70
CA ALA A 38 -3.91 -0.99 -11.42
C ALA A 38 -2.78 0.06 -11.36
N ILE A 39 -1.63 -0.30 -10.79
CA ILE A 39 -0.42 0.55 -10.76
C ILE A 39 0.15 0.77 -12.16
N GLY A 40 0.08 -0.22 -13.04
CA GLY A 40 0.47 -0.09 -14.44
C GLY A 40 -0.54 0.68 -15.32
N SER A 41 -1.73 1.00 -14.82
CA SER A 41 -2.78 1.63 -15.62
C SER A 41 -2.43 3.06 -16.04
N THR A 42 -3.02 3.56 -17.13
CA THR A 42 -2.85 4.96 -17.56
C THR A 42 -3.64 5.96 -16.70
N ASN A 43 -4.57 5.48 -15.87
CA ASN A 43 -5.39 6.32 -15.03
C ASN A 43 -4.66 6.64 -13.71
N LYS A 44 -4.21 7.89 -13.58
CA LYS A 44 -3.50 8.37 -12.39
C LYS A 44 -4.26 8.14 -11.08
N GLY A 45 -5.57 8.32 -11.06
CA GLY A 45 -6.38 8.08 -9.86
C GLY A 45 -6.36 6.61 -9.41
N VAL A 46 -6.42 5.69 -10.38
CA VAL A 46 -6.33 4.24 -10.13
C VAL A 46 -4.94 3.87 -9.61
N GLN A 47 -3.87 4.39 -10.22
CA GLN A 47 -2.50 4.17 -9.75
C GLN A 47 -2.31 4.62 -8.29
N LEU A 48 -2.75 5.85 -7.98
CA LEU A 48 -2.63 6.43 -6.64
C LEU A 48 -3.47 5.64 -5.61
N SER A 49 -4.65 5.17 -6.01
CA SER A 49 -5.47 4.31 -5.16
C SER A 49 -4.74 2.99 -4.87
N ALA A 50 -4.23 2.33 -5.91
CA ALA A 50 -3.54 1.06 -5.77
C ALA A 50 -2.31 1.14 -4.85
N MET A 51 -1.49 2.20 -4.97
CA MET A 51 -0.38 2.44 -4.04
C MET A 51 -0.84 2.56 -2.57
N ARG A 52 -1.95 3.27 -2.31
CA ARG A 52 -2.51 3.36 -0.94
C ARG A 52 -2.99 2.02 -0.42
N HIS A 53 -3.54 1.18 -1.28
CA HIS A 53 -3.96 -0.16 -0.91
C HIS A 53 -2.78 -1.07 -0.60
N ILE A 54 -1.67 -0.96 -1.35
CA ILE A 54 -0.41 -1.64 -0.99
C ILE A 54 0.09 -1.17 0.38
N ILE A 55 0.13 0.15 0.64
CA ILE A 55 0.54 0.65 1.96
C ILE A 55 -0.34 0.10 3.08
N ARG A 56 -1.65 0.00 2.84
CA ARG A 56 -2.61 -0.46 3.85
C ARG A 56 -2.53 -1.96 4.12
N TYR A 57 -2.29 -2.77 3.09
CA TYR A 57 -2.42 -4.23 3.15
C TYR A 57 -1.10 -4.96 2.83
N GLY A 58 0.03 -4.26 2.84
CA GLY A 58 1.31 -4.78 2.36
C GLY A 58 1.73 -6.09 3.02
N ASP A 59 1.45 -6.26 4.32
CA ASP A 59 1.78 -7.48 5.07
C ASP A 59 1.04 -8.73 4.56
N SER A 60 -0.09 -8.54 3.86
CA SER A 60 -0.91 -9.62 3.28
C SER A 60 -0.70 -9.80 1.78
N LEU A 61 0.10 -8.96 1.13
CA LEU A 61 0.17 -8.84 -0.33
C LEU A 61 1.51 -9.30 -0.90
N GLU A 62 1.50 -10.20 -1.87
CA GLU A 62 2.67 -10.48 -2.72
C GLU A 62 2.70 -9.55 -3.94
N VAL A 63 3.17 -8.31 -3.75
CA VAL A 63 3.18 -7.26 -4.79
C VAL A 63 4.58 -6.94 -5.32
N VAL A 64 5.48 -7.94 -5.35
CA VAL A 64 6.88 -7.76 -5.79
C VAL A 64 6.96 -7.17 -7.20
N MET A 65 6.06 -7.56 -8.11
CA MET A 65 6.07 -7.05 -9.49
C MET A 65 5.72 -5.56 -9.60
N ALA A 66 4.95 -5.00 -8.66
CA ALA A 66 4.61 -3.58 -8.66
C ALA A 66 5.82 -2.68 -8.43
N ARG A 67 6.90 -3.22 -7.82
CA ARG A 67 8.05 -2.43 -7.35
C ARG A 67 8.72 -1.60 -8.45
N TYR A 68 8.80 -2.13 -9.68
CA TYR A 68 9.45 -1.43 -10.80
C TYR A 68 8.67 -0.18 -11.22
N VAL A 69 7.34 -0.29 -11.30
CA VAL A 69 6.48 0.84 -11.67
C VAL A 69 6.45 1.88 -10.55
N VAL A 70 6.44 1.44 -9.30
CA VAL A 70 6.49 2.35 -8.15
C VAL A 70 7.86 3.06 -8.09
N MET A 71 8.96 2.36 -8.36
CA MET A 71 10.30 2.96 -8.44
C MET A 71 10.39 4.00 -9.57
N ASP A 72 9.86 3.69 -10.76
CA ASP A 72 9.75 4.67 -11.84
C ASP A 72 9.02 5.94 -11.40
N LYS A 73 7.88 5.80 -10.72
CA LYS A 73 7.12 6.94 -10.20
C LYS A 73 7.91 7.74 -9.16
N PHE A 74 8.64 7.08 -8.28
CA PHE A 74 9.48 7.78 -7.31
C PHE A 74 10.60 8.61 -7.99
N MET A 75 11.25 8.04 -9.01
CA MET A 75 12.40 8.65 -9.68
C MET A 75 12.01 9.74 -10.68
N ASN A 76 10.92 9.55 -11.42
CA ASN A 76 10.61 10.34 -12.62
C ASN A 76 9.40 11.27 -12.48
N GLU A 77 8.57 11.10 -11.45
CA GLU A 77 7.39 11.97 -11.26
C GLU A 77 7.79 13.38 -10.81
N LYS A 78 7.12 14.39 -11.34
CA LYS A 78 7.38 15.80 -10.99
C LYS A 78 6.63 16.23 -9.75
N ASP A 79 5.48 15.61 -9.50
CA ASP A 79 4.65 15.90 -8.34
C ASP A 79 5.25 15.25 -7.08
N GLN A 80 5.78 16.09 -6.20
CA GLN A 80 6.34 15.72 -4.90
C GLN A 80 5.43 14.79 -4.09
N LYS A 81 4.11 15.01 -4.07
CA LYS A 81 3.19 14.18 -3.27
C LYS A 81 3.13 12.74 -3.76
N ILE A 82 3.29 12.55 -5.07
CA ILE A 82 3.27 11.22 -5.69
C ILE A 82 4.60 10.53 -5.45
N ARG A 83 5.72 11.26 -5.52
CA ARG A 83 7.02 10.72 -5.15
C ARG A 83 7.03 10.23 -3.71
N LEU A 84 6.47 11.01 -2.78
CA LEU A 84 6.33 10.62 -1.38
C LEU A 84 5.44 9.38 -1.19
N LEU A 85 4.33 9.29 -1.93
CA LEU A 85 3.46 8.12 -1.90
C LEU A 85 4.17 6.88 -2.46
N ALA A 86 4.89 7.02 -3.57
CA ALA A 86 5.68 5.96 -4.17
C ALA A 86 6.78 5.47 -3.22
N LEU A 87 7.48 6.41 -2.55
CA LEU A 87 8.47 6.08 -1.54
C LEU A 87 7.87 5.29 -0.36
N ALA A 88 6.73 5.72 0.18
CA ALA A 88 6.04 4.98 1.23
C ALA A 88 5.61 3.57 0.76
N THR A 89 5.20 3.46 -0.50
CA THR A 89 4.84 2.18 -1.12
C THR A 89 6.06 1.26 -1.23
N LEU A 90 7.21 1.76 -1.71
CA LEU A 90 8.47 0.99 -1.76
C LEU A 90 8.94 0.54 -0.38
N ALA A 91 8.82 1.42 0.63
CA ALA A 91 9.16 1.10 2.01
C ALA A 91 8.27 -0.02 2.59
N THR A 92 7.00 -0.08 2.15
CA THR A 92 6.06 -1.15 2.53
C THR A 92 6.41 -2.46 1.82
N ILE A 93 6.72 -2.43 0.51
CA ILE A 93 7.18 -3.61 -0.24
C ILE A 93 8.49 -4.17 0.33
N ASN A 94 9.35 -3.29 0.86
CA ASN A 94 10.56 -3.65 1.62
C ASN A 94 11.53 -4.59 0.86
N ASN A 95 11.68 -4.40 -0.45
CA ASN A 95 12.61 -5.19 -1.25
C ASN A 95 14.06 -4.67 -1.09
N PRO A 96 15.05 -5.53 -0.76
CA PRO A 96 16.43 -5.08 -0.52
C PRO A 96 17.08 -4.32 -1.67
N LEU A 97 16.77 -4.67 -2.93
CA LEU A 97 17.33 -3.99 -4.10
C LEU A 97 16.79 -2.56 -4.21
N ASP A 98 15.49 -2.39 -3.98
CA ASP A 98 14.85 -1.08 -4.06
C ASP A 98 15.36 -0.17 -2.95
N ILE A 99 15.53 -0.70 -1.72
CA ILE A 99 16.16 0.03 -0.62
C ILE A 99 17.59 0.46 -0.97
N GLY A 100 18.38 -0.40 -1.63
CA GLY A 100 19.70 -0.04 -2.12
C GLY A 100 19.68 1.09 -3.16
N LEU A 101 18.70 1.09 -4.06
CA LEU A 101 18.51 2.17 -5.04
C LEU A 101 18.10 3.49 -4.36
N LEU A 102 17.21 3.44 -3.35
CA LEU A 102 16.84 4.62 -2.56
C LEU A 102 18.04 5.22 -1.82
N GLU A 103 18.92 4.38 -1.29
CA GLU A 103 20.16 4.79 -0.62
C GLU A 103 21.12 5.52 -1.57
N LEU A 104 21.27 5.01 -2.79
CA LEU A 104 22.03 5.70 -3.83
C LEU A 104 21.36 7.05 -4.14
N HIS A 105 20.06 7.04 -4.42
CA HIS A 105 19.30 8.24 -4.81
C HIS A 105 19.32 9.36 -3.75
N TYR A 106 19.33 9.01 -2.46
CA TYR A 106 19.33 9.96 -1.34
C TYR A 106 20.39 11.06 -1.45
N LYS A 107 21.58 10.74 -1.99
CA LYS A 107 22.69 11.70 -2.15
C LYS A 107 22.38 12.81 -3.14
N TRP A 108 21.54 12.54 -4.14
CA TRP A 108 21.22 13.47 -5.23
C TRP A 108 19.82 14.07 -5.11
N GLU A 109 19.06 13.67 -4.10
CA GLU A 109 17.74 14.26 -3.84
C GLU A 109 17.87 15.74 -3.47
N LYS A 110 17.15 16.58 -4.20
CA LYS A 110 17.14 18.04 -4.02
C LYS A 110 15.90 18.52 -3.29
N ASP A 111 14.79 17.76 -3.36
CA ASP A 111 13.56 18.10 -2.67
C ASP A 111 13.71 17.79 -1.16
N PRO A 112 13.60 18.79 -0.27
CA PRO A 112 13.89 18.61 1.15
C PRO A 112 12.90 17.66 1.85
N GLU A 113 11.63 17.65 1.47
CA GLU A 113 10.64 16.76 2.09
C GLU A 113 10.83 15.32 1.63
N VAL A 114 11.10 15.12 0.33
CA VAL A 114 11.42 13.78 -0.20
C VAL A 114 12.69 13.26 0.44
N LYS A 115 13.73 14.11 0.58
CA LYS A 115 14.99 13.76 1.23
C LYS A 115 14.80 13.37 2.69
N LYS A 116 14.01 14.12 3.44
CA LYS A 116 13.66 13.84 4.84
C LYS A 116 12.91 12.50 4.98
N MET A 117 11.98 12.22 4.07
CA MET A 117 11.26 10.94 4.08
C MET A 117 12.19 9.78 3.72
N LEU A 118 13.08 9.95 2.73
CA LEU A 118 14.10 8.96 2.37
C LEU A 118 15.00 8.63 3.56
N GLU A 119 15.49 9.65 4.26
CA GLU A 119 16.32 9.48 5.44
C GLU A 119 15.60 8.63 6.49
N LYS A 120 14.32 8.93 6.77
CA LYS A 120 13.51 8.15 7.71
C LYS A 120 13.35 6.70 7.27
N VAL A 121 13.03 6.46 6.00
CA VAL A 121 12.86 5.09 5.45
C VAL A 121 14.17 4.32 5.55
N LEU A 122 15.29 4.92 5.17
CA LEU A 122 16.60 4.27 5.20
C LEU A 122 17.09 4.02 6.64
N ALA A 123 16.80 4.93 7.56
CA ALA A 123 17.09 4.74 8.99
C ALA A 123 16.26 3.58 9.58
N ASP A 124 14.96 3.51 9.26
CA ASP A 124 14.07 2.40 9.67
C ASP A 124 14.58 1.04 9.17
N LYS A 125 15.16 1.01 7.96
CA LYS A 125 15.77 -0.21 7.40
C LYS A 125 17.21 -0.45 7.85
N GLY A 126 17.75 0.34 8.78
CA GLY A 126 19.12 0.20 9.28
C GLY A 126 20.21 0.51 8.24
N ARG A 127 19.89 1.23 7.17
CA ARG A 127 20.81 1.58 6.07
C ARG A 127 21.51 2.90 6.27
N LEU A 128 20.97 3.78 7.11
CA LEU A 128 21.64 5.00 7.55
C LEU A 128 21.95 4.90 9.05
N SER A 129 23.23 4.83 9.41
CA SER A 129 23.69 5.13 10.76
C SER A 129 23.87 6.64 10.90
N PHE A 130 23.13 7.28 11.81
CA PHE A 130 23.19 8.73 12.09
C PHE A 130 24.62 9.27 12.33
N THR A 131 25.56 8.40 12.68
CA THR A 131 26.97 8.74 12.95
C THR A 131 27.83 9.08 11.73
N ARG A 132 27.40 8.84 10.48
CA ARG A 132 28.27 9.04 9.30
C ARG A 132 27.97 10.26 8.43
N TYR A 133 26.90 11.01 8.72
CA TYR A 133 26.45 12.12 7.87
C TYR A 133 26.71 13.53 8.45
N GLN A 134 27.19 13.63 9.70
CA GLN A 134 27.55 14.90 10.35
C GLN A 134 29.03 15.29 10.16
N GLU A 135 29.84 14.48 9.44
CA GLU A 135 31.28 14.72 9.29
C GLU A 135 31.70 15.31 7.93
N LYS A 136 30.78 15.83 7.12
CA LYS A 136 31.11 16.54 5.87
C LYS A 136 30.19 17.72 5.63
#